data_AF-A0A445EAB3-F1
#
_entry.id   AF-A0A445EAB3-F1
#
_cell.length_a   1.000
_cell.length_b   1.000
_cell.length_c   1.000
_cell.angle_alpha   90.00
_cell.angle_beta   90.00
_cell.angle_gamma   90.00
#
_symmetry.space_group_name_H-M   'P 1'
#
loop_
_entity.id
_entity.type
_entity.pdbx_description
1 polymer ?
#
loop_
_entity_poly.entity_id
_entity_poly.type
_entity_poly.pdbx_seq_one_letter_code
_entity_poly.pdbx_strand_id
1 'polypeptide(L)'
;MDSDYFIPSFSESNLADSFDLASKLSVQQAMLSLTLIWKLKRLLNIGSEKKLKEVFKVVDNVVMEIIGQRRRDMATTMMGLNKSDLLSRFMGSIENDKYLSDIVISFLSMNWLRTS
;
A
#
# COMPACT_ATOMS: atom_id res chain seq x y z
N MET A 1 -46.42 41.09 5.86
CA MET A 1 -45.58 40.09 6.56
C MET A 1 -46.42 38.83 6.61
N ASP A 2 -46.33 38.03 5.55
CA ASP A 2 -46.79 36.63 5.51
C ASP A 2 -45.94 35.99 4.42
N SER A 3 -44.77 35.54 4.83
CA SER A 3 -43.94 34.65 4.03
C SER A 3 -44.43 33.25 4.39
N ASP A 4 -45.51 32.86 3.72
CA ASP A 4 -46.02 31.50 3.74
C ASP A 4 -44.85 30.54 3.52
N TYR A 5 -44.54 29.82 4.60
CA TYR A 5 -43.52 28.81 4.69
C TYR A 5 -44.00 27.55 3.96
N PHE A 6 -44.41 27.68 2.70
CA PHE A 6 -44.51 26.55 1.78
C PHE A 6 -43.09 26.22 1.35
N ILE A 7 -42.36 25.54 2.23
CA ILE A 7 -41.39 24.55 1.75
C ILE A 7 -42.22 23.66 0.85
N PRO A 8 -41.99 23.63 -0.48
CA PRO A 8 -42.65 22.65 -1.32
C PRO A 8 -42.32 21.33 -0.66
N SER A 9 -43.34 20.57 -0.27
CA SER A 9 -43.16 19.17 0.11
C SER A 9 -42.47 18.52 -1.09
N PHE A 10 -41.14 18.55 -1.06
CA PHE A 10 -40.26 18.06 -2.09
C PHE A 10 -40.55 16.58 -2.10
N SER A 11 -41.45 16.18 -3.00
CA SER A 11 -42.07 14.87 -3.11
C SER A 11 -41.22 13.80 -2.42
N GLU A 12 -41.46 13.57 -1.13
CA GLU A 12 -40.57 12.74 -0.30
C GLU A 12 -40.51 11.33 -0.86
N SER A 13 -41.61 10.91 -1.50
CA SER A 13 -41.70 9.70 -2.31
C SER A 13 -40.71 9.69 -3.48
N ASN A 14 -40.67 10.74 -4.29
CA ASN A 14 -39.78 10.79 -5.46
C ASN A 14 -38.29 10.89 -5.05
N LEU A 15 -38.00 11.57 -3.94
CA LEU A 15 -36.65 11.58 -3.35
C LEU A 15 -36.27 10.18 -2.89
N ALA A 16 -37.13 9.55 -2.07
CA ALA A 16 -36.88 8.22 -1.53
C ALA A 16 -36.71 7.18 -2.65
N ASP A 17 -37.54 7.24 -3.69
CA ASP A 17 -37.45 6.37 -4.85
C ASP A 17 -36.14 6.58 -5.62
N SER A 18 -35.76 7.85 -5.84
CA SER A 18 -34.49 8.19 -6.50
C SER A 18 -33.28 7.75 -5.68
N PHE A 19 -33.35 7.85 -4.36
CA PHE A 19 -32.29 7.43 -3.45
C PHE A 19 -32.18 5.91 -3.35
N ASP A 20 -33.30 5.18 -3.28
CA ASP A 20 -33.31 3.71 -3.32
C ASP A 20 -32.75 3.18 -4.63
N LEU A 21 -33.13 3.80 -5.76
CA LEU A 21 -32.55 3.49 -7.07
C LEU A 21 -31.03 3.74 -7.11
N ALA A 22 -30.56 4.89 -6.63
CA ALA A 22 -29.14 5.20 -6.58
C ALA A 22 -28.36 4.23 -5.66
N SER A 23 -28.95 3.88 -4.51
CA SER A 23 -28.38 2.91 -3.56
C SER A 23 -28.26 1.52 -4.18
N LYS A 24 -29.32 1.02 -4.83
CA LYS A 24 -29.31 -0.26 -5.54
C LYS A 24 -28.25 -0.29 -6.63
N LEU A 25 -28.15 0.76 -7.44
CA LEU A 25 -27.14 0.85 -8.50
C LEU A 25 -25.71 0.87 -7.93
N SER A 26 -25.49 1.61 -6.84
CA SER A 26 -24.20 1.65 -6.14
C SER A 26 -23.79 0.28 -5.60
N VAL A 27 -24.71 -0.41 -4.91
CA VAL A 27 -24.48 -1.76 -4.38
C VAL A 27 -24.21 -2.75 -5.52
N GLN A 28 -24.97 -2.67 -6.61
CA GLN A 28 -24.77 -3.53 -7.77
C GLN A 28 -23.39 -3.32 -8.41
N GLN A 29 -22.97 -2.06 -8.58
CA GLN A 29 -21.66 -1.73 -9.13
C GLN A 29 -20.52 -2.16 -8.21
N ALA A 30 -20.69 -1.99 -6.89
CA ALA A 30 -19.74 -2.46 -5.89
C ALA A 30 -19.63 -4.00 -5.89
N MET A 31 -20.76 -4.72 -5.96
CA MET A 31 -20.78 -6.17 -6.04
C MET A 31 -20.11 -6.70 -7.31
N LEU A 32 -20.34 -6.06 -8.46
CA LEU A 32 -19.68 -6.41 -9.72
C LEU A 32 -18.16 -6.19 -9.60
N SER A 33 -17.73 -5.06 -9.04
CA SER A 33 -16.33 -4.73 -8.83
C SER A 33 -15.66 -5.74 -7.88
N LEU A 34 -16.31 -6.08 -6.77
CA LEU A 34 -15.81 -7.06 -5.80
C LEU A 34 -15.71 -8.47 -6.43
N THR A 35 -16.69 -8.85 -7.25
CA THR A 35 -16.69 -10.13 -7.97
C THR A 35 -15.55 -10.20 -8.98
N LEU A 36 -15.30 -9.10 -9.70
CA LEU A 36 -14.18 -9.00 -10.64
C LEU A 36 -12.83 -9.07 -9.91
N ILE A 37 -12.66 -8.31 -8.83
CA ILE A 37 -11.45 -8.35 -8.00
C ILE A 37 -11.25 -9.75 -7.41
N TRP A 38 -12.29 -10.41 -6.93
CA TRP A 38 -12.20 -11.76 -6.36
C TRP A 38 -11.90 -12.82 -7.43
N LYS A 39 -12.50 -12.70 -8.62
CA LYS A 39 -12.16 -13.54 -9.78
C LYS A 39 -10.72 -13.32 -10.23
N LEU A 40 -10.27 -12.07 -10.27
CA LEU A 40 -8.91 -11.71 -10.60
C LEU A 40 -7.96 -12.28 -9.54
N LYS A 41 -8.22 -12.07 -8.25
CA LYS A 41 -7.47 -12.67 -7.13
C LYS A 41 -7.39 -14.20 -7.25
N ARG A 42 -8.50 -14.86 -7.60
CA ARG A 42 -8.55 -16.32 -7.81
C ARG A 42 -7.77 -16.77 -9.06
N LEU A 43 -7.77 -15.97 -10.12
CA LEU A 43 -7.03 -16.23 -11.35
C LEU A 43 -5.52 -15.99 -11.17
N LEU A 44 -5.14 -14.89 -10.49
CA LEU A 44 -3.75 -14.50 -10.21
C LEU A 44 -3.06 -15.47 -9.23
N ASN A 45 -3.83 -16.15 -8.37
CA ASN A 45 -3.36 -17.26 -7.52
C ASN A 45 -2.83 -18.46 -8.35
N ILE A 46 -3.12 -18.51 -9.67
CA ILE A 46 -2.45 -19.34 -10.66
C ILE A 46 -1.56 -18.44 -11.54
N GLY A 47 -0.25 -18.43 -11.27
CA GLY A 47 0.76 -17.91 -12.20
C GLY A 47 1.32 -16.53 -11.85
N SER A 48 0.55 -15.44 -11.92
CA SER A 48 1.13 -14.10 -11.76
C SER A 48 1.60 -13.84 -10.33
N GLU A 49 0.91 -14.37 -9.30
CA GLU A 49 1.39 -14.30 -7.92
C GLU A 49 2.65 -15.13 -7.72
N LYS A 50 2.84 -16.24 -8.46
CA LYS A 50 4.10 -17.01 -8.42
C LYS A 50 5.26 -16.19 -8.96
N LYS A 51 5.07 -15.54 -10.12
CA LYS A 51 6.07 -14.66 -10.71
C LYS A 51 6.34 -13.43 -9.84
N LEU A 52 5.29 -12.82 -9.27
CA LEU A 52 5.41 -11.69 -8.36
C LEU A 52 6.14 -12.10 -7.07
N LYS A 53 5.81 -13.26 -6.50
CA LYS A 53 6.47 -13.82 -5.32
C LYS A 53 7.94 -14.17 -5.60
N GLU A 54 8.24 -14.63 -6.81
CA GLU A 54 9.62 -14.88 -7.25
C GLU A 54 10.41 -13.57 -7.38
N VAL A 55 9.83 -12.54 -8.00
CA VAL A 55 10.44 -11.21 -8.06
C VAL A 55 10.64 -10.63 -6.65
N PHE A 56 9.64 -10.71 -5.77
CA PHE A 56 9.77 -10.28 -4.38
C PHE A 56 10.85 -11.08 -3.63
N LYS A 57 10.98 -12.39 -3.89
CA LYS A 57 12.01 -13.22 -3.27
C LYS A 57 13.41 -12.82 -3.72
N VAL A 58 13.61 -12.51 -5.01
CA VAL A 58 14.89 -12.02 -5.51
C VAL A 58 15.24 -10.67 -4.88
N VAL A 59 14.28 -9.75 -4.83
CA VAL A 59 14.47 -8.44 -4.19
C VAL A 59 14.81 -8.58 -2.70
N ASP A 60 14.06 -9.40 -1.97
CA ASP A 60 14.30 -9.64 -0.54
C ASP A 60 15.69 -10.25 -0.30
N ASN A 61 16.11 -11.20 -1.14
CA ASN A 61 17.44 -11.80 -1.05
C ASN A 61 18.58 -10.79 -1.31
N VAL A 62 18.42 -9.92 -2.32
CA VAL A 62 19.39 -8.85 -2.62
C VAL A 62 19.45 -7.83 -1.48
N VAL A 63 18.29 -7.45 -0.91
CA VAL A 63 18.24 -6.51 0.22
C VAL A 63 18.90 -7.11 1.46
N MET A 64 18.62 -8.38 1.78
CA MET A 64 19.27 -9.10 2.87
C MET A 64 20.79 -9.18 2.69
N GLU A 65 21.27 -9.39 1.47
CA GLU A 65 22.71 -9.41 1.17
C GLU A 65 23.35 -8.04 1.38
N ILE A 66 22.72 -6.95 0.91
CA ILE A 66 23.18 -5.57 1.13
C ILE A 66 23.24 -5.23 2.62
N ILE A 67 22.23 -5.64 3.38
CA ILE A 67 22.16 -5.44 4.84
C ILE A 67 23.31 -6.20 5.51
N GLY A 68 23.49 -7.48 5.17
CA GLY A 68 24.56 -8.31 5.71
C GLY A 68 25.94 -7.76 5.39
N GLN A 69 26.16 -7.30 4.16
CA GLN A 69 27.39 -6.64 3.73
C GLN A 69 27.65 -5.38 4.56
N ARG A 70 26.68 -4.48 4.64
CA ARG A 70 26.80 -3.25 5.42
C ARG A 70 27.07 -3.50 6.90
N ARG A 71 26.43 -4.51 7.51
CA ARG A 71 26.67 -4.83 8.93
C ARG A 71 28.10 -5.34 9.15
N ARG A 72 28.64 -6.14 8.24
CA ARG A 72 30.06 -6.57 8.28
C ARG A 72 31.03 -5.41 8.09
N ASP A 73 30.73 -4.50 7.16
CA ASP A 73 31.55 -3.32 6.89
C ASP A 73 31.58 -2.36 8.10
N MET A 74 30.43 -2.20 8.80
CA MET A 74 30.31 -1.44 10.06
C MET A 74 31.10 -2.09 11.21
N ALA A 75 31.12 -3.42 11.29
CA ALA A 75 31.87 -4.15 12.31
C ALA A 75 33.39 -4.09 12.09
N THR A 76 33.83 -4.01 10.83
CA THR A 76 35.26 -4.06 10.46
C THR A 76 35.89 -2.67 10.42
N THR A 77 35.10 -1.64 10.13
CA THR A 77 35.57 -0.26 10.01
C THR A 77 34.81 0.62 10.99
N MET A 78 35.44 1.06 12.09
CA MET A 78 34.93 2.17 12.94
C MET A 78 34.93 3.53 12.21
N MET A 79 34.87 3.52 10.88
CA MET A 79 34.98 4.68 9.99
C MET A 79 34.24 4.44 8.66
N GLY A 80 33.17 3.65 8.67
CA GLY A 80 32.46 3.23 7.46
C GLY A 80 31.14 3.95 7.15
N LEU A 81 30.75 4.98 7.90
CA LEU A 81 29.65 5.87 7.49
C LEU A 81 29.71 7.20 8.27
N ASN A 82 30.64 8.08 7.89
CA ASN A 82 30.62 9.49 8.28
C ASN A 82 29.47 10.25 7.58
N LYS A 83 28.27 9.70 7.65
CA LYS A 83 27.02 10.39 7.42
C LYS A 83 26.05 9.78 8.41
N SER A 84 25.66 10.59 9.37
CA SER A 84 24.59 10.37 10.35
C SER A 84 23.24 10.16 9.65
N ASP A 85 23.14 9.11 8.85
CA ASP A 85 21.96 8.77 8.08
C ASP A 85 21.07 7.85 8.91
N LEU A 86 19.77 8.13 8.88
CA LEU A 86 18.75 7.46 9.68
C LEU A 86 18.78 5.94 9.48
N LEU A 87 19.09 5.49 8.26
CA LEU A 87 19.25 4.08 7.91
C LEU A 87 20.38 3.39 8.68
N SER A 88 21.49 4.09 8.93
CA SER A 88 22.61 3.55 9.70
C SER A 88 22.23 3.32 11.16
N ARG A 89 21.43 4.23 11.73
CA ARG A 89 20.92 4.10 13.10
C ARG A 89 19.96 2.92 13.22
N PHE A 90 19.10 2.72 12.22
CA PHE A 90 18.24 1.54 12.16
C PHE A 90 19.03 0.24 12.01
N MET A 91 20.06 0.22 11.14
CA MET A 91 20.93 -0.95 10.94
C MET A 91 21.69 -1.38 12.20
N GLY A 92 22.07 -0.43 13.06
CA GLY A 92 22.73 -0.73 14.34
C GLY A 92 21.77 -1.01 15.50
N SER A 93 20.53 -0.52 15.45
CA SER A 93 19.56 -0.65 16.55
C SER A 93 18.58 -1.82 16.38
N ILE A 94 18.37 -2.32 15.16
CA ILE A 94 17.41 -3.38 14.87
C ILE A 94 18.17 -4.68 14.60
N GLU A 95 17.93 -5.66 15.47
CA GLU A 95 18.51 -7.01 15.35
C GLU A 95 17.72 -7.90 14.38
N ASN A 96 16.43 -7.62 14.17
CA ASN A 96 15.59 -8.36 13.25
C ASN A 96 15.79 -7.90 11.80
N ASP A 97 16.55 -8.69 11.05
CA ASP A 97 16.93 -8.41 9.66
C ASP A 97 15.74 -8.30 8.71
N LYS A 98 14.64 -9.02 8.97
CA LYS A 98 13.42 -8.93 8.17
C LYS A 98 12.70 -7.60 8.36
N TYR A 99 12.65 -7.11 9.59
CA TYR A 99 12.06 -5.80 9.86
C TYR A 99 12.94 -4.67 9.29
N LEU A 100 14.26 -4.85 9.34
CA LEU A 100 15.21 -3.96 8.71
C LEU A 100 15.05 -3.92 7.18
N SER A 101 14.86 -5.08 6.54
CA SER A 101 14.67 -5.15 5.08
C SER A 101 13.40 -4.42 4.63
N ASP A 102 12.28 -4.56 5.35
CA ASP A 102 11.04 -3.83 5.07
C ASP A 102 11.23 -2.30 5.15
N ILE A 103 12.02 -1.80 6.12
CA ILE A 103 12.34 -0.37 6.26
C ILE A 103 13.21 0.11 5.09
N VAL A 104 14.25 -0.65 4.73
CA VAL A 104 15.15 -0.30 3.62
C VAL A 104 14.38 -0.28 2.30
N ILE A 105 13.51 -1.26 2.05
CA ILE A 105 12.65 -1.33 0.86
C ILE A 105 11.71 -0.11 0.81
N SER A 106 11.13 0.29 1.94
CA SER A 106 10.27 1.48 2.03
C SER A 106 11.03 2.76 1.69
N PHE A 107 12.27 2.91 2.18
CA PHE A 107 13.14 4.03 1.85
C PHE A 107 13.51 4.07 0.36
N LEU A 108 13.87 2.92 -0.21
CA LEU A 108 14.23 2.81 -1.63
C LEU A 108 13.04 3.11 -2.54
N SER A 109 11.86 2.58 -2.20
CA SER A 109 10.61 2.81 -2.92
C SER A 109 10.21 4.30 -2.89
N MET A 110 10.31 4.94 -1.72
CA MET A 110 9.98 6.36 -1.56
C MET A 110 10.96 7.29 -2.29
N ASN A 111 12.24 6.89 -2.42
CA ASN A 111 13.22 7.67 -3.15
C ASN A 111 13.05 7.52 -4.68
N TRP A 112 12.72 6.32 -5.16
CA TRP A 112 12.41 6.06 -6.57
C TRP A 112 11.23 6.89 -7.08
N LEU A 113 10.20 7.08 -6.25
CA LEU A 113 9.01 7.88 -6.59
C LEU A 113 9.33 9.39 -6.69
N ARG A 114 10.43 9.84 -6.09
CA ARG A 114 10.87 11.25 -6.10
C ARG A 114 11.75 11.58 -7.30
N THR A 115 12.40 10.59 -7.88
CA THR A 115 13.33 10.73 -9.01
C THR A 115 12.72 10.39 -10.37
N SER A 116 11.45 9.98 -10.40
CA SER A 116 10.69 9.63 -11.62
C SER A 116 9.70 10.71 -12.02
#